data_AF-W9RHJ4-F1
#
_entry.id   AF-W9RHJ4-F1
#
_cell.length_a   1.000
_cell.length_b   1.000
_cell.length_c   1.000
_cell.angle_alpha   90.00
_cell.angle_beta   90.00
_cell.angle_gamma   90.00
#
_symmetry.space_group_name_H-M   'P 1'
#
loop_
_entity.id
_entity.type
_entity.pdbx_description
1 polymer ?
#
loop_
_entity_poly.entity_id
_entity_poly.type
_entity_poly.pdbx_seq_one_letter_code
_entity_poly.pdbx_strand_id
1 'polypeptide(L)' 'MENIATGDGVIMFFMSDVPSGFGIATQSTQDCRKLDTNGILVLHQADIGEYLRVEDEL' A
#
# COMPACT_ATOMS: atom_id res chain seq x y z
N MET A 1 -9.65 -13.46 -13.95
CA MET A 1 -8.90 -13.55 -12.68
C MET A 1 -8.42 -12.14 -12.40
N GLU A 2 -9.11 -11.44 -11.51
CA GLU A 2 -8.76 -10.05 -11.17
C GLU A 2 -7.38 -10.05 -10.52
N ASN A 3 -6.44 -9.38 -11.16
CA ASN A 3 -5.07 -9.33 -10.74
C ASN A 3 -4.68 -7.85 -10.73
N ILE A 4 -4.05 -7.40 -9.64
CA ILE A 4 -3.61 -6.01 -9.52
C ILE A 4 -2.64 -5.72 -10.67
N ALA A 5 -2.97 -4.69 -11.44
CA ALA A 5 -2.14 -4.14 -12.50
C ALA A 5 -1.32 -2.96 -11.97
N THR A 6 -0.26 -2.61 -12.70
CA THR A 6 0.51 -1.40 -12.40
C THR A 6 -0.37 -0.18 -12.59
N GLY A 7 -0.40 0.71 -11.59
CA GLY A 7 -1.24 1.91 -11.58
C GLY A 7 -2.59 1.73 -10.90
N ASP A 8 -2.97 0.51 -10.51
CA ASP A 8 -4.22 0.29 -9.78
C ASP A 8 -4.15 0.88 -8.37
N GLY A 9 -5.27 1.45 -7.93
CA GLY A 9 -5.46 1.85 -6.53
C GLY A 9 -5.59 0.63 -5.64
N VAL A 10 -4.89 0.62 -4.50
CA VAL A 10 -4.86 -0.50 -3.56
C VAL A 10 -5.15 -0.04 -2.13
N ILE A 11 -5.75 -0.94 -1.35
CA ILE A 11 -5.93 -0.80 0.09
C ILE A 11 -4.89 -1.68 0.78
N MET A 12 -4.08 -1.09 1.66
CA MET A 12 -3.08 -1.81 2.44
C MET A 12 -3.68 -2.30 3.75
N PHE A 13 -3.36 -3.55 4.10
CA PHE A 13 -3.78 -4.19 5.35
C PHE A 13 -2.56 -4.62 6.16
N PHE A 14 -2.66 -4.53 7.49
CA PHE A 14 -1.79 -5.27 8.38
C PHE A 14 -2.10 -6.76 8.29
N MET A 15 -1.15 -7.61 8.69
CA MET A 15 -1.36 -9.07 8.74
C MET A 15 -2.44 -9.51 9.74
N SER A 16 -2.95 -8.57 10.55
CA SER A 16 -4.08 -8.75 11.47
C SER A 16 -5.44 -8.37 10.85
N ASP A 17 -5.52 -8.26 9.53
CA ASP A 17 -6.73 -7.85 8.77
C ASP A 17 -7.26 -6.45 9.14
N VAL A 18 -6.38 -5.56 9.60
CA VAL A 18 -6.72 -4.16 9.89
C VAL A 18 -6.27 -3.28 8.72
N PRO A 19 -7.16 -2.47 8.12
CA PRO A 19 -6.77 -1.56 7.04
C PRO A 19 -5.80 -0.49 7.59
N SER A 20 -4.66 -0.35 6.93
CA SER A 20 -3.57 0.56 7.31
C SER A 20 -3.59 1.85 6.49
N GLY A 21 -4.00 1.79 5.22
CA GLY A 21 -3.96 2.95 4.33
C GLY A 21 -4.29 2.66 2.88
N PHE A 22 -4.08 3.66 2.04
CA PHE A 22 -4.30 3.65 0.60
C PHE A 22 -3.00 3.88 -0.17
N GLY A 23 -2.90 3.28 -1.36
CA GLY A 23 -1.75 3.46 -2.23
C GLY A 23 -2.03 3.14 -3.69
N ILE A 24 -1.00 3.26 -4.52
CA ILE A 24 -1.02 2.89 -5.94
C ILE A 24 0.00 1.79 -6.19
N ALA A 25 -0.41 0.70 -6.84
CA ALA A 25 0.50 -0.40 -7.18
C ALA A 25 1.54 0.04 -8.21
N THR A 26 2.83 -0.18 -7.93
CA THR A 26 3.91 0.11 -8.88
C THR A 26 4.18 -1.06 -9.82
N GLN A 27 3.64 -2.25 -9.50
CA GLN A 27 3.95 -3.51 -10.16
C GLN A 27 2.70 -4.39 -10.21
N SER A 28 2.65 -5.27 -11.21
CA SER A 28 1.61 -6.29 -11.27
C SER A 28 1.86 -7.37 -10.21
N THR A 29 0.82 -8.04 -9.72
CA THR A 29 0.99 -9.15 -8.74
C THR A 29 1.98 -10.22 -9.20
N GLN A 30 2.07 -10.47 -10.51
CA GLN A 30 2.98 -11.48 -11.07
C GLN A 30 4.44 -11.02 -11.01
N ASP A 31 4.66 -9.72 -11.15
CA ASP A 31 6.00 -9.14 -11.17
C ASP A 31 6.49 -8.81 -9.76
N CYS A 32 5.60 -8.58 -8.79
CA CYS A 32 5.94 -8.35 -7.38
C CYS A 32 6.92 -9.39 -6.82
N ARG A 33 6.82 -10.66 -7.25
CA ARG A 33 7.69 -11.75 -6.77
C ARG A 33 9.12 -11.70 -7.30
N LYS A 34 9.36 -10.91 -8.34
CA LYS A 34 10.64 -10.80 -9.04
C LYS A 34 11.43 -9.55 -8.64
N LEU A 35 10.84 -8.65 -7.84
CA LEU A 35 11.52 -7.44 -7.42
C LEU A 35 12.67 -7.74 -6.45
N ASP A 36 13.66 -6.86 -6.51
CA ASP A 36 14.69 -6.75 -5.47
C ASP A 36 14.04 -6.42 -4.11
N THR A 37 14.71 -6.80 -3.02
CA THR A 37 14.23 -6.53 -1.66
C THR A 37 14.05 -5.03 -1.37
N ASN A 38 14.79 -4.15 -2.06
CA ASN A 38 14.64 -2.69 -1.94
C ASN A 38 13.60 -2.10 -2.92
N GLY A 39 12.90 -2.95 -3.67
CA GLY A 39 11.89 -2.55 -4.63
C GLY A 39 10.65 -1.97 -3.97
N ILE A 40 10.15 -0.85 -4.51
CA ILE A 40 8.88 -0.25 -4.07
C ILE A 40 7.74 -0.99 -4.77
N LEU A 41 6.79 -1.53 -3.99
CA LEU A 41 5.60 -2.24 -4.48
C LEU A 41 4.33 -1.37 -4.51
N VAL A 42 4.25 -0.39 -3.60
CA VAL A 42 3.09 0.48 -3.45
C VAL A 42 3.59 1.90 -3.19
N LEU A 43 3.09 2.86 -3.97
CA LEU A 43 3.26 4.28 -3.68
C LEU A 43 2.23 4.66 -2.62
N HIS A 44 2.71 5.18 -1.50
CA HIS A 44 1.87 5.67 -0.41
C HIS A 44 1.00 6.84 -0.88
N GLN A 45 -0.28 6.85 -0.48
CA GLN A 45 -1.22 7.95 -0.71
C GLN A 45 -1.82 8.49 0.59
N ALA A 46 -2.12 7.61 1.55
CA ALA A 46 -2.58 7.98 2.88
C ALA A 46 -2.42 6.79 3.84
N ASP A 47 -2.17 7.04 5.13
CA ASP A 47 -2.20 6.01 6.18
C ASP A 47 -2.83 6.51 7.48
N ILE A 48 -3.30 5.58 8.32
CA ILE A 48 -3.94 5.88 9.60
C ILE A 48 -3.01 6.59 10.60
N GLY A 49 -1.70 6.38 10.51
CA GLY A 49 -0.74 7.05 11.37
C GLY A 49 -0.65 8.54 11.10
N GLU A 50 -0.86 8.99 9.86
CA GLU A 50 -0.95 10.42 9.52
C GLU A 50 -2.11 11.07 10.26
N TYR A 51 -3.28 10.43 10.28
CA TYR A 51 -4.44 10.90 11.04
C TYR A 51 -4.14 10.98 12.55
N LEU A 52 -3.61 9.91 13.15
CA LEU A 52 -3.33 9.86 14.58
C LEU A 52 -2.30 10.91 15.03
N ARG A 53 -1.30 11.22 14.20
CA ARG A 53 -0.32 12.29 14.48
C ARG A 53 -0.95 13.67 14.43
N VAL A 54 -1.83 13.92 13.45
CA VAL A 54 -2.56 15.18 13.34
C VAL A 54 -3.51 15.39 14.53
N GLU A 55 -4.16 14.33 15.03
CA GLU A 55 -4.98 14.42 16.24
C GLU A 55 -4.17 14.72 17.51
N ASP A 56 -2.95 14.21 17.65
CA ASP A 56 -2.10 14.46 18.82
C ASP A 56 -1.56 15.92 18.86
N GLU A 57 -1.53 16.59 17.71
CA GLU A 57 -1.15 18.00 17.58
C GLU A 57 -2.34 18.98 17.78
N LEU A 58 -3.57 18.48 17.94
CA LEU A 58 -4.81 19.26 18.13
C LEU A 58 -5.23 19.39 19.61
#